data_AF-A0A1M7NCT3-F1
#
_entry.id   AF-A0A1M7NCT3-F1
#
_cell.length_a   1.000
_cell.length_b   1.000
_cell.length_c   1.000
_cell.angle_alpha   90.00
_cell.angle_beta   90.00
_cell.angle_gamma   90.00
#
_symmetry.space_group_name_H-M   'P 1'
#
loop_
_entity.id
_entity.type
_entity.pdbx_description
1 polymer ?
#
loop_
_entity_poly.entity_id
_entity_poly.type
_entity_poly.pdbx_seq_one_letter_code
_entity_poly.pdbx_strand_id
1 'polypeptide(L)'
;MALMRFLVIGFVVAVLVACGDDDSSDFATRPSGDSSSACEDCDGSSSSKAKSSSSKDVTSKSSDSETRESSSSKNGDAGTESGMTSSSAKSSSSEKQGDGGSSAAMTSSSAKSSSSSGVPEGYVAPSTVVTGIMTDERDGKTYKTVTIGTQTWMAENLNYEQLQPTAELDSSSFCYNDSVSYCEKYGRLYLWSAAIDSAGTWSSDGKGCGYGVRCFPDTPLRGVCPAGWRLPRKSDWNKLFAAVGGKSTADEKLRSNSGWKLNDNDLDAYSFAALPAGWRHLYGNFVSEGYYAYFWCSNVNNALQACCLSLDNESAVLSYHDMSGGNSVRCIKDEFYKQSSSSSAAPSSSAPEGYVDPSTVVKGTMTDERDGQTYKTVTIGTQTWMAENLNYAYTDVPYEYQGYTSDSASWCYHDNPDSCAKYGRLYTWAVAMDSMGTWTTNGMGCGEGNTCTPTYPVRGICPEGWHLPTMAELDTLRISAGRQFTAGKLLKSVRGWTNRGNGTDAYAFSALPAGYRFFRGNYSDEGSYTNFWSSTENDSTEAYYLDLLYIGDGANMGSYGKYFGSSVRCVQDSE
;
A
#
# COMPACT_ATOMS: atom_id res chain seq x y z
N MET A 1 -55.60 40.92 -27.10
CA MET A 1 -55.11 39.67 -27.72
C MET A 1 -54.56 38.76 -26.62
N ALA A 2 -54.17 37.53 -26.95
CA ALA A 2 -53.63 36.45 -26.08
C ALA A 2 -52.72 36.88 -24.89
N LEU A 3 -52.61 36.16 -23.77
CA LEU A 3 -53.39 35.05 -23.18
C LEU A 3 -53.22 35.11 -21.63
N MET A 4 -53.87 34.26 -20.83
CA MET A 4 -54.05 34.48 -19.38
C MET A 4 -53.93 33.20 -18.52
N ARG A 5 -53.45 33.36 -17.27
CA ARG A 5 -53.46 32.45 -16.08
C ARG A 5 -52.33 31.39 -16.08
N PHE A 6 -51.63 31.03 -14.99
CA PHE A 6 -51.81 30.99 -13.51
C PHE A 6 -52.64 29.83 -12.91
N LEU A 7 -52.06 29.19 -11.86
CA LEU A 7 -52.69 28.45 -10.73
C LEU A 7 -53.35 27.07 -11.05
N VAL A 8 -53.41 26.06 -10.15
CA VAL A 8 -52.63 25.70 -8.92
C VAL A 8 -52.98 24.25 -8.43
N ILE A 9 -52.17 23.66 -7.52
CA ILE A 9 -52.40 22.56 -6.52
C ILE A 9 -53.59 21.56 -6.70
N GLY A 10 -53.35 20.25 -6.47
CA GLY A 10 -54.22 19.48 -5.53
C GLY A 10 -54.55 17.98 -5.74
N PHE A 11 -53.82 17.11 -5.03
CA PHE A 11 -54.30 16.00 -4.16
C PHE A 11 -55.33 14.90 -4.59
N VAL A 12 -54.92 13.64 -4.32
CA VAL A 12 -55.66 12.50 -3.69
C VAL A 12 -56.49 11.48 -4.52
N VAL A 13 -55.90 10.28 -4.62
CA VAL A 13 -56.39 8.90 -4.34
C VAL A 13 -57.88 8.51 -4.52
N ALA A 14 -58.11 7.45 -5.32
CA ALA A 14 -59.06 6.37 -5.02
C ALA A 14 -58.59 5.04 -5.67
N VAL A 15 -58.92 3.90 -5.06
CA VAL A 15 -58.62 2.54 -5.55
C VAL A 15 -59.92 1.80 -5.83
N LEU A 16 -59.99 1.02 -6.93
CA LEU A 16 -60.94 -0.09 -7.07
C LEU A 16 -60.26 -1.30 -7.73
N VAL A 17 -60.71 -2.49 -7.32
CA VAL A 17 -60.28 -3.81 -7.78
C VAL A 17 -61.49 -4.54 -8.35
N ALA A 18 -61.30 -5.32 -9.42
CA ALA A 18 -62.25 -6.31 -9.91
C ALA A 18 -61.50 -7.50 -10.55
N CYS A 19 -62.03 -8.71 -10.40
CA CYS A 19 -61.41 -9.96 -10.84
C CYS A 19 -62.03 -10.50 -12.15
N GLY A 20 -61.41 -11.53 -12.72
CA GLY A 20 -61.93 -12.33 -13.85
C GLY A 20 -60.90 -13.40 -14.23
N ASP A 21 -61.34 -14.67 -14.31
CA ASP A 21 -60.49 -15.85 -14.19
C ASP A 21 -60.41 -16.71 -15.50
N ASP A 22 -59.90 -17.94 -15.35
CA ASP A 22 -60.07 -19.14 -16.20
C ASP A 22 -59.13 -19.44 -17.42
N ASP A 23 -58.17 -20.34 -17.13
CA ASP A 23 -57.83 -21.62 -17.79
C ASP A 23 -57.36 -21.81 -19.27
N SER A 24 -56.08 -22.19 -19.38
CA SER A 24 -55.56 -23.51 -19.86
C SER A 24 -55.84 -24.14 -21.25
N SER A 25 -54.72 -24.47 -21.95
CA SER A 25 -54.52 -25.49 -23.03
C SER A 25 -55.19 -25.24 -24.42
N ASP A 26 -54.68 -25.73 -25.57
CA ASP A 26 -53.91 -26.97 -25.84
C ASP A 26 -53.02 -26.99 -27.14
N PHE A 27 -52.15 -28.01 -27.22
CA PHE A 27 -51.42 -28.71 -28.32
C PHE A 27 -51.04 -28.15 -29.74
N ALA A 28 -49.77 -28.46 -30.12
CA ALA A 28 -49.27 -28.93 -31.46
C ALA A 28 -49.28 -27.97 -32.71
N THR A 29 -48.42 -28.11 -33.75
CA THR A 29 -47.24 -28.99 -34.06
C THR A 29 -46.25 -28.33 -35.05
N ARG A 30 -45.07 -28.95 -35.31
CA ARG A 30 -44.10 -28.59 -36.38
C ARG A 30 -44.64 -28.89 -37.81
N PRO A 31 -43.92 -28.49 -38.89
CA PRO A 31 -42.95 -29.45 -39.46
C PRO A 31 -41.54 -28.85 -39.72
N SER A 32 -40.58 -29.74 -40.01
CA SER A 32 -39.24 -29.41 -40.51
C SER A 32 -39.06 -30.00 -41.91
N GLY A 33 -38.19 -29.40 -42.74
CA GLY A 33 -37.81 -29.93 -44.05
C GLY A 33 -36.29 -30.08 -44.15
N ASP A 34 -35.84 -31.17 -44.74
CA ASP A 34 -34.42 -31.55 -44.89
C ASP A 34 -34.23 -32.28 -46.23
N SER A 35 -33.07 -32.16 -46.88
CA SER A 35 -32.80 -32.76 -48.20
C SER A 35 -31.30 -32.82 -48.51
N SER A 36 -30.83 -33.94 -49.06
CA SER A 36 -29.40 -34.31 -49.07
C SER A 36 -28.85 -34.79 -50.43
N SER A 37 -27.54 -34.61 -50.62
CA SER A 37 -26.62 -35.29 -51.56
C SER A 37 -25.19 -34.86 -51.16
N ALA A 38 -24.12 -35.67 -51.05
CA ALA A 38 -23.66 -36.90 -51.71
C ALA A 38 -23.15 -36.70 -53.15
N CYS A 39 -21.98 -37.21 -53.58
CA CYS A 39 -20.80 -37.80 -52.89
C CYS A 39 -19.60 -37.88 -53.89
N GLU A 40 -18.61 -38.75 -53.65
CA GLU A 40 -17.38 -39.03 -54.47
C GLU A 40 -16.26 -37.95 -54.34
N ASP A 41 -15.01 -38.22 -53.94
CA ASP A 41 -13.95 -39.20 -54.33
C ASP A 41 -13.06 -38.69 -55.49
N CYS A 42 -11.78 -39.04 -55.69
CA CYS A 42 -10.73 -39.86 -55.00
C CYS A 42 -9.33 -39.37 -55.52
N ASP A 43 -8.11 -39.81 -55.15
CA ASP A 43 -7.47 -40.70 -54.14
C ASP A 43 -5.99 -40.22 -54.01
N GLY A 44 -5.18 -40.77 -53.09
CA GLY A 44 -3.71 -40.87 -53.27
C GLY A 44 -2.88 -40.39 -52.07
N SER A 45 -2.66 -41.15 -50.99
CA SER A 45 -1.86 -42.39 -50.83
C SER A 45 -0.33 -42.23 -50.99
N SER A 46 0.55 -42.85 -50.17
CA SER A 46 0.32 -43.63 -48.93
C SER A 46 1.60 -44.04 -48.15
N SER A 47 1.44 -44.28 -46.84
CA SER A 47 2.16 -45.30 -46.02
C SER A 47 3.67 -45.11 -45.73
N SER A 48 4.31 -45.78 -44.76
CA SER A 48 3.99 -47.01 -43.99
C SER A 48 4.39 -46.86 -42.49
N LYS A 49 3.62 -47.36 -41.49
CA LYS A 49 3.51 -48.74 -40.93
C LYS A 49 4.85 -49.28 -40.34
N ALA A 50 4.90 -50.03 -39.22
CA ALA A 50 3.87 -50.87 -38.61
C ALA A 50 4.12 -51.31 -37.12
N LYS A 51 3.02 -51.68 -36.42
CA LYS A 51 2.86 -52.85 -35.48
C LYS A 51 3.62 -52.93 -34.12
N SER A 52 3.25 -53.80 -33.15
CA SER A 52 1.94 -54.21 -32.55
C SER A 52 2.07 -55.39 -31.53
N SER A 53 1.52 -55.29 -30.31
CA SER A 53 0.99 -56.40 -29.44
C SER A 53 0.62 -55.86 -28.05
N SER A 54 -0.54 -56.06 -27.38
CA SER A 54 -1.47 -57.21 -27.16
C SER A 54 -0.95 -58.27 -26.18
N SER A 55 -1.64 -58.77 -25.13
CA SER A 55 -2.92 -58.42 -24.43
C SER A 55 -3.01 -59.28 -23.14
N LYS A 56 -3.92 -58.96 -22.19
CA LYS A 56 -4.85 -59.93 -21.50
C LYS A 56 -5.65 -59.33 -20.34
N ASP A 57 -6.95 -59.61 -20.32
CA ASP A 57 -7.88 -59.34 -19.21
C ASP A 57 -8.03 -60.55 -18.26
N VAL A 58 -8.49 -60.29 -17.03
CA VAL A 58 -9.31 -61.22 -16.23
C VAL A 58 -10.44 -60.42 -15.56
N THR A 59 -11.63 -61.02 -15.51
CA THR A 59 -12.89 -60.44 -15.00
C THR A 59 -13.00 -60.59 -13.45
N SER A 60 -14.03 -60.16 -12.70
CA SER A 60 -15.44 -59.87 -13.02
C SER A 60 -16.19 -59.15 -11.87
N LYS A 61 -17.23 -58.34 -12.22
CA LYS A 61 -18.52 -58.14 -11.47
C LYS A 61 -18.46 -57.59 -10.03
N SER A 62 -19.47 -56.98 -9.42
CA SER A 62 -20.75 -56.31 -9.79
C SER A 62 -21.26 -55.61 -8.51
N SER A 63 -22.25 -54.71 -8.41
CA SER A 63 -23.32 -54.20 -9.30
C SER A 63 -23.83 -52.84 -8.76
N ASP A 64 -24.42 -52.02 -9.63
CA ASP A 64 -25.78 -51.42 -9.56
C ASP A 64 -26.46 -51.22 -8.16
N SER A 65 -27.22 -50.14 -7.88
CA SER A 65 -27.52 -48.90 -8.64
C SER A 65 -28.48 -47.98 -7.84
N GLU A 66 -28.33 -46.65 -8.00
CA GLU A 66 -29.40 -45.63 -7.87
C GLU A 66 -30.21 -45.48 -6.55
N THR A 67 -31.12 -44.51 -6.36
CA THR A 67 -31.12 -43.02 -6.51
C THR A 67 -32.18 -42.44 -5.52
N ARG A 68 -32.34 -41.09 -5.48
CA ARG A 68 -33.57 -40.36 -5.05
C ARG A 68 -33.91 -40.33 -3.54
N GLU A 69 -34.64 -39.33 -3.01
CA GLU A 69 -34.81 -37.89 -3.34
C GLU A 69 -35.64 -37.24 -2.20
N SER A 70 -35.51 -35.92 -1.97
CA SER A 70 -36.57 -35.08 -1.33
C SER A 70 -36.98 -35.38 0.14
N SER A 71 -37.61 -34.48 0.91
CA SER A 71 -37.75 -33.01 0.82
C SER A 71 -38.20 -32.41 2.18
N SER A 72 -37.79 -31.16 2.43
CA SER A 72 -38.32 -30.13 3.36
C SER A 72 -39.56 -30.39 4.26
N SER A 73 -39.51 -29.85 5.48
CA SER A 73 -40.63 -29.09 6.09
C SER A 73 -40.15 -28.09 7.16
N LYS A 74 -41.01 -27.11 7.50
CA LYS A 74 -40.69 -25.92 8.32
C LYS A 74 -41.14 -26.05 9.79
N ASN A 75 -40.47 -25.34 10.69
CA ASN A 75 -40.95 -24.65 11.92
C ASN A 75 -39.71 -24.11 12.70
N GLY A 76 -39.77 -23.15 13.63
CA GLY A 76 -40.92 -22.36 14.09
C GLY A 76 -40.68 -21.61 15.42
N ASP A 77 -39.84 -20.56 15.40
CA ASP A 77 -39.76 -19.43 16.38
C ASP A 77 -39.24 -19.66 17.84
N ALA A 78 -38.83 -18.54 18.46
CA ALA A 78 -38.73 -18.19 19.89
C ALA A 78 -37.86 -18.99 20.93
N GLY A 79 -36.62 -18.54 21.14
CA GLY A 79 -36.23 -17.77 22.35
C GLY A 79 -35.81 -18.42 23.70
N THR A 80 -35.00 -17.66 24.47
CA THR A 80 -34.88 -17.57 25.95
C THR A 80 -33.68 -18.25 26.70
N GLU A 81 -32.78 -17.38 27.18
CA GLU A 81 -31.94 -17.32 28.43
C GLU A 81 -31.36 -18.53 29.20
N SER A 82 -30.10 -18.33 29.65
CA SER A 82 -29.46 -18.76 30.93
C SER A 82 -29.12 -20.26 31.16
N GLY A 83 -28.16 -20.65 32.01
CA GLY A 83 -27.13 -19.90 32.76
C GLY A 83 -26.46 -20.74 33.89
N MET A 84 -25.42 -20.20 34.56
CA MET A 84 -24.82 -20.70 35.84
C MET A 84 -24.05 -22.06 35.79
N THR A 85 -23.10 -22.45 36.69
CA THR A 85 -22.33 -21.78 37.79
C THR A 85 -21.02 -22.54 38.11
N SER A 86 -20.19 -21.98 39.01
CA SER A 86 -18.88 -22.48 39.50
C SER A 86 -18.91 -23.28 40.81
N SER A 87 -17.79 -23.95 41.16
CA SER A 87 -17.29 -24.17 42.54
C SER A 87 -15.83 -24.69 42.49
N SER A 88 -14.84 -24.38 43.35
CA SER A 88 -14.75 -23.93 44.77
C SER A 88 -14.70 -25.10 45.79
N ALA A 89 -13.75 -25.21 46.74
CA ALA A 89 -12.53 -24.42 47.04
C ALA A 89 -11.41 -25.37 47.62
N LYS A 90 -10.59 -25.16 48.67
CA LYS A 90 -10.43 -24.17 49.77
C LYS A 90 -9.04 -24.30 50.45
N SER A 91 -8.53 -23.26 51.13
CA SER A 91 -7.37 -23.31 52.05
C SER A 91 -7.46 -22.26 53.19
N SER A 92 -6.60 -22.36 54.23
CA SER A 92 -6.65 -21.55 55.49
C SER A 92 -5.50 -21.93 56.48
N SER A 93 -5.03 -21.15 57.48
CA SER A 93 -4.87 -19.68 57.74
C SER A 93 -4.49 -19.44 59.22
N SER A 94 -3.53 -18.56 59.58
CA SER A 94 -3.31 -18.11 60.99
C SER A 94 -2.55 -16.76 61.14
N GLU A 95 -2.71 -16.10 62.30
CA GLU A 95 -2.34 -14.68 62.55
C GLU A 95 -1.56 -14.47 63.88
N LYS A 96 -0.91 -13.30 64.03
CA LYS A 96 -0.96 -12.47 65.27
C LYS A 96 -0.37 -11.06 65.10
N GLN A 97 -0.83 -10.11 65.93
CA GLN A 97 -0.38 -8.70 66.00
C GLN A 97 0.69 -8.47 67.09
N GLY A 98 1.46 -7.36 66.99
CA GLY A 98 2.44 -6.94 68.01
C GLY A 98 3.15 -5.60 67.69
N ASP A 99 2.56 -4.51 68.19
CA ASP A 99 2.92 -3.07 68.16
C ASP A 99 4.41 -2.63 68.34
N GLY A 100 4.73 -1.39 67.93
CA GLY A 100 5.75 -0.54 68.57
C GLY A 100 6.90 0.08 67.74
N GLY A 101 7.11 1.40 67.90
CA GLY A 101 8.47 2.00 67.93
C GLY A 101 8.91 2.95 66.80
N SER A 102 8.89 4.26 67.04
CA SER A 102 9.28 5.31 66.08
C SER A 102 10.76 5.71 66.08
N SER A 103 11.20 6.28 64.94
CA SER A 103 12.15 7.41 64.80
C SER A 103 13.69 7.23 64.81
N ALA A 104 14.29 7.87 63.79
CA ALA A 104 15.62 8.53 63.76
C ALA A 104 16.92 7.67 63.75
N ALA A 105 18.07 8.16 63.22
CA ALA A 105 18.34 9.13 62.14
C ALA A 105 19.85 9.12 61.76
N MET A 106 20.19 9.77 60.63
CA MET A 106 21.51 10.31 60.23
C MET A 106 22.69 9.38 59.85
N THR A 107 23.07 9.51 58.57
CA THR A 107 24.45 9.62 58.01
C THR A 107 25.52 8.56 58.31
N SER A 108 26.04 7.97 57.23
CA SER A 108 27.41 8.31 56.76
C SER A 108 27.46 8.33 55.23
N SER A 109 28.48 8.96 54.64
CA SER A 109 28.49 9.35 53.23
C SER A 109 29.49 8.56 52.37
N SER A 110 29.12 8.31 51.12
CA SER A 110 30.06 8.08 50.00
C SER A 110 29.37 8.51 48.71
N ALA A 111 30.08 9.24 47.85
CA ALA A 111 29.51 9.88 46.66
C ALA A 111 30.43 9.71 45.45
N LYS A 112 29.80 9.70 44.25
CA LYS A 112 30.39 9.36 42.94
C LYS A 112 30.67 7.85 42.78
N SER A 113 30.60 7.28 41.59
CA SER A 113 30.40 7.90 40.26
C SER A 113 29.05 7.56 39.61
N SER A 114 28.48 8.53 38.91
CA SER A 114 27.28 8.38 38.09
C SER A 114 27.51 7.47 36.88
N SER A 115 26.70 6.43 36.73
CA SER A 115 26.48 5.77 35.44
C SER A 115 25.62 6.67 34.56
N SER A 116 26.23 7.42 33.65
CA SER A 116 25.49 8.17 32.64
C SER A 116 24.87 7.18 31.64
N SER A 117 23.57 6.92 31.77
CA SER A 117 22.79 6.27 30.72
C SER A 117 23.04 7.01 29.40
N GLY A 118 23.42 6.28 28.35
CA GLY A 118 23.70 6.87 27.05
C GLY A 118 22.49 7.64 26.55
N VAL A 119 22.65 8.94 26.35
CA VAL A 119 21.61 9.80 25.78
C VAL A 119 21.33 9.29 24.35
N PRO A 120 20.08 8.94 23.98
CA PRO A 120 19.77 8.43 22.65
C PRO A 120 20.20 9.40 21.54
N GLU A 121 20.71 8.86 20.44
CA GLU A 121 21.10 9.69 19.29
C GLU A 121 19.88 10.47 18.76
N GLY A 122 20.04 11.79 18.62
CA GLY A 122 18.96 12.70 18.25
C GLY A 122 18.07 13.19 19.41
N TYR A 123 18.29 12.77 20.65
CA TYR A 123 17.54 13.28 21.82
C TYR A 123 17.74 14.80 22.04
N VAL A 124 16.69 15.45 22.52
CA VAL A 124 16.59 16.90 22.77
C VAL A 124 16.05 17.14 24.18
N ALA A 125 16.64 18.05 24.94
CA ALA A 125 16.16 18.35 26.28
C ALA A 125 14.83 19.16 26.24
N PRO A 126 13.83 18.84 27.09
CA PRO A 126 12.55 19.57 27.16
C PRO A 126 12.70 21.10 27.28
N SER A 127 13.71 21.57 28.02
CA SER A 127 14.00 23.00 28.21
C SER A 127 14.52 23.74 26.97
N THR A 128 14.69 23.05 25.83
CA THR A 128 15.17 23.64 24.58
C THR A 128 14.07 23.77 23.51
N VAL A 129 12.82 23.39 23.81
CA VAL A 129 11.71 23.58 22.86
C VAL A 129 11.40 25.06 22.66
N VAL A 130 11.17 25.47 21.42
CA VAL A 130 10.84 26.86 21.07
C VAL A 130 9.39 26.92 20.64
N THR A 131 8.54 27.51 21.47
CA THR A 131 7.12 27.73 21.16
C THR A 131 6.91 28.97 20.29
N GLY A 132 5.81 28.98 19.53
CA GLY A 132 5.43 30.07 18.64
C GLY A 132 3.95 30.05 18.29
N ILE A 133 3.57 30.88 17.31
CA ILE A 133 2.20 30.97 16.77
C ILE A 133 2.31 31.05 15.24
N MET A 134 1.34 30.45 14.55
CA MET A 134 1.07 30.67 13.11
C MET A 134 -0.40 31.05 12.90
N THR A 135 -0.71 31.70 11.78
CA THR A 135 -2.09 32.01 11.34
C THR A 135 -2.39 31.23 10.05
N ASP A 136 -3.52 30.55 9.97
CA ASP A 136 -3.98 29.96 8.71
C ASP A 136 -4.72 31.04 7.91
N GLU A 137 -4.07 31.57 6.89
CA GLU A 137 -4.61 32.64 6.03
C GLU A 137 -5.91 32.25 5.29
N ARG A 138 -6.35 30.99 5.36
CA ARG A 138 -7.61 30.50 4.76
C ARG A 138 -8.85 30.74 5.61
N ASP A 139 -8.71 30.76 6.94
CA ASP A 139 -9.83 30.97 7.89
C ASP A 139 -9.52 32.00 8.98
N GLY A 140 -8.29 32.52 9.04
CA GLY A 140 -7.81 33.47 10.04
C GLY A 140 -7.51 32.85 11.40
N LYS A 141 -7.61 31.52 11.56
CA LYS A 141 -7.40 30.86 12.85
C LYS A 141 -5.91 30.80 13.19
N THR A 142 -5.58 31.25 14.40
CA THR A 142 -4.26 31.11 14.98
C THR A 142 -4.10 29.75 15.64
N TYR A 143 -2.91 29.16 15.50
CA TYR A 143 -2.51 27.90 16.12
C TYR A 143 -1.15 28.08 16.81
N LYS A 144 -1.02 27.55 18.02
CA LYS A 144 0.27 27.42 18.70
C LYS A 144 1.17 26.45 17.94
N THR A 145 2.47 26.72 17.94
CA THR A 145 3.49 25.87 17.34
C THR A 145 4.59 25.57 18.35
N VAL A 146 5.33 24.48 18.12
CA VAL A 146 6.51 24.14 18.92
C VAL A 146 7.59 23.51 18.06
N THR A 147 8.84 23.93 18.31
CA THR A 147 10.03 23.38 17.67
C THR A 147 10.67 22.35 18.60
N ILE A 148 10.72 21.10 18.17
CA ILE A 148 11.30 19.97 18.91
C ILE A 148 12.45 19.43 18.05
N GLY A 149 13.69 19.67 18.48
CA GLY A 149 14.87 19.36 17.69
C GLY A 149 14.88 20.13 16.36
N THR A 150 14.88 19.39 15.25
CA THR A 150 14.90 19.92 13.88
C THR A 150 13.52 20.06 13.24
N GLN A 151 12.43 19.89 13.99
CA GLN A 151 11.06 19.89 13.47
C GLN A 151 10.18 20.95 14.15
N THR A 152 9.57 21.83 13.37
CA THR A 152 8.50 22.71 13.86
C THR A 152 7.14 22.06 13.62
N TRP A 153 6.39 21.80 14.68
CA TRP A 153 5.06 21.18 14.68
C TRP A 153 3.97 22.19 15.05
N MET A 154 2.74 21.96 14.61
CA MET A 154 1.56 22.50 15.31
C MET A 154 1.44 21.84 16.69
N ALA A 155 1.26 22.65 17.73
CA ALA A 155 0.94 22.20 19.09
C ALA A 155 -0.59 21.99 19.28
N GLU A 156 -1.40 22.53 18.37
CA GLU A 156 -2.86 22.37 18.35
C GLU A 156 -3.31 21.62 17.08
N ASN A 157 -4.42 20.89 17.16
CA ASN A 157 -4.95 20.15 16.02
C ASN A 157 -5.59 21.10 15.00
N LEU A 158 -5.47 20.79 13.71
CA LEU A 158 -6.07 21.58 12.64
C LEU A 158 -7.61 21.60 12.77
N ASN A 159 -8.20 22.78 12.53
CA ASN A 159 -9.63 23.02 12.65
C ASN A 159 -10.24 23.66 11.39
N TYR A 160 -9.52 23.63 10.27
CA TYR A 160 -9.98 24.12 8.98
C TYR A 160 -11.18 23.30 8.47
N GLU A 161 -12.29 23.96 8.11
CA GLU A 161 -13.52 23.30 7.65
C GLU A 161 -13.43 22.89 6.17
N GLN A 162 -12.88 21.70 5.92
CA GLN A 162 -12.95 21.05 4.61
C GLN A 162 -14.33 20.38 4.45
N LEU A 163 -15.13 20.85 3.49
CA LEU A 163 -16.45 20.34 3.12
C LEU A 163 -16.58 20.23 1.59
N GLN A 164 -15.63 19.54 0.96
CA GLN A 164 -15.57 19.39 -0.51
C GLN A 164 -15.93 17.94 -0.91
N PRO A 165 -17.20 17.63 -1.19
CA PRO A 165 -17.55 16.34 -1.78
C PRO A 165 -17.00 16.28 -3.22
N THR A 166 -16.12 15.32 -3.50
CA THR A 166 -15.73 15.03 -4.90
C THR A 166 -16.78 14.10 -5.53
N ALA A 167 -16.75 13.93 -6.85
CA ALA A 167 -17.71 13.07 -7.56
C ALA A 167 -17.60 11.57 -7.19
N GLU A 168 -16.49 11.15 -6.60
CA GLU A 168 -16.16 9.74 -6.32
C GLU A 168 -15.83 9.47 -4.84
N LEU A 169 -15.40 10.49 -4.09
CA LEU A 169 -14.90 10.38 -2.71
C LEU A 169 -15.36 11.55 -1.83
N ASP A 170 -15.90 11.23 -0.65
CA ASP A 170 -16.13 12.22 0.40
C ASP A 170 -14.78 12.75 0.93
N SER A 171 -14.62 14.07 0.97
CA SER A 171 -13.45 14.76 1.54
C SER A 171 -13.87 15.75 2.64
N SER A 172 -14.82 15.33 3.47
CA SER A 172 -15.36 16.10 4.60
C SER A 172 -14.54 15.99 5.90
N SER A 173 -14.76 16.98 6.76
CA SER A 173 -14.20 17.08 8.11
C SER A 173 -15.31 17.38 9.12
N PHE A 174 -15.20 16.83 10.33
CA PHE A 174 -16.28 16.77 11.33
C PHE A 174 -15.79 17.31 12.69
N CYS A 175 -16.68 17.92 13.46
CA CYS A 175 -16.47 18.07 14.90
C CYS A 175 -16.75 16.73 15.60
N TYR A 176 -16.09 16.43 16.72
CA TYR A 176 -16.46 15.25 17.50
C TYR A 176 -17.92 15.37 17.98
N ASN A 177 -18.72 14.33 17.72
CA ASN A 177 -20.16 14.31 18.02
C ASN A 177 -20.93 15.51 17.43
N ASP A 178 -20.49 15.96 16.25
CA ASP A 178 -21.04 17.05 15.42
C ASP A 178 -21.28 18.38 16.16
N SER A 179 -20.54 18.62 17.26
CA SER A 179 -20.72 19.77 18.13
C SER A 179 -19.55 20.76 18.06
N VAL A 180 -19.85 22.03 17.78
CA VAL A 180 -18.86 23.11 17.59
C VAL A 180 -17.92 23.27 18.79
N SER A 181 -18.40 23.06 20.02
CA SER A 181 -17.57 23.13 21.22
C SER A 181 -16.46 22.06 21.28
N TYR A 182 -16.66 20.91 20.62
CA TYR A 182 -15.60 19.91 20.45
C TYR A 182 -14.62 20.29 19.33
N CYS A 183 -15.06 20.97 18.26
CA CYS A 183 -14.14 21.60 17.30
C CYS A 183 -13.24 22.65 17.98
N GLU A 184 -13.82 23.51 18.82
CA GLU A 184 -13.07 24.50 19.61
C GLU A 184 -12.06 23.85 20.57
N LYS A 185 -12.44 22.74 21.22
CA LYS A 185 -11.61 22.00 22.18
C LYS A 185 -10.51 21.14 21.54
N TYR A 186 -10.79 20.47 20.42
CA TYR A 186 -9.96 19.38 19.88
C TYR A 186 -9.55 19.54 18.41
N GLY A 187 -10.00 20.59 17.71
CA GLY A 187 -9.92 20.66 16.25
C GLY A 187 -10.90 19.69 15.57
N ARG A 188 -10.72 19.50 14.26
CA ARG A 188 -11.59 18.62 13.45
C ARG A 188 -11.02 17.22 13.30
N LEU A 189 -11.93 16.26 13.08
CA LEU A 189 -11.62 14.92 12.59
C LEU A 189 -11.82 14.91 11.07
N TYR A 190 -10.78 14.55 10.33
CA TYR A 190 -10.75 14.53 8.87
C TYR A 190 -10.83 13.08 8.39
N LEU A 191 -11.62 12.78 7.36
CA LEU A 191 -11.39 11.57 6.58
C LEU A 191 -9.97 11.60 6.01
N TRP A 192 -9.35 10.45 5.74
CA TRP A 192 -7.99 10.48 5.19
C TRP A 192 -7.95 11.18 3.82
N SER A 193 -9.01 11.06 3.03
CA SER A 193 -9.25 11.82 1.80
C SER A 193 -9.32 13.35 2.01
N ALA A 194 -9.98 13.78 3.08
CA ALA A 194 -10.00 15.19 3.47
C ALA A 194 -8.61 15.66 3.91
N ALA A 195 -7.88 14.85 4.67
CA ALA A 195 -6.54 15.17 5.18
C ALA A 195 -5.49 15.27 4.05
N ILE A 196 -5.52 14.33 3.10
CA ILE A 196 -4.60 14.28 1.97
C ILE A 196 -4.92 15.32 0.88
N ASP A 197 -6.08 15.99 0.96
CA ASP A 197 -6.68 16.84 -0.07
C ASP A 197 -6.92 16.11 -1.40
N SER A 198 -7.71 15.03 -1.34
CA SER A 198 -8.16 14.24 -2.50
C SER A 198 -8.78 15.06 -3.65
N ALA A 199 -9.39 16.20 -3.33
CA ALA A 199 -9.98 17.10 -4.31
C ALA A 199 -8.92 17.89 -5.11
N GLY A 200 -7.72 18.07 -4.55
CA GLY A 200 -6.69 18.96 -5.08
C GLY A 200 -7.05 20.44 -4.93
N THR A 201 -7.63 20.81 -3.77
CA THR A 201 -8.05 22.18 -3.41
C THR A 201 -6.87 23.12 -3.18
N TRP A 202 -5.78 22.58 -2.63
CA TRP A 202 -4.68 23.31 -2.00
C TRP A 202 -3.31 22.93 -2.58
N SER A 203 -3.17 21.74 -3.17
CA SER A 203 -2.06 21.29 -4.02
C SER A 203 -2.48 20.08 -4.88
N SER A 204 -1.70 19.69 -5.89
CA SER A 204 -1.97 18.45 -6.64
C SER A 204 -1.46 17.16 -5.96
N ASP A 205 -0.55 17.28 -4.97
CA ASP A 205 0.20 16.18 -4.32
C ASP A 205 -0.65 14.95 -3.90
N GLY A 206 -1.89 15.20 -3.45
CA GLY A 206 -2.82 14.19 -2.95
C GLY A 206 -4.06 13.98 -3.82
N LYS A 207 -4.15 14.63 -4.99
CA LYS A 207 -5.35 14.64 -5.82
C LYS A 207 -5.67 13.24 -6.35
N GLY A 208 -6.89 12.78 -6.12
CA GLY A 208 -7.35 11.43 -6.49
C GLY A 208 -6.88 10.31 -5.56
N CYS A 209 -6.23 10.61 -4.43
CA CYS A 209 -6.06 9.65 -3.34
C CYS A 209 -7.39 9.37 -2.62
N GLY A 210 -7.50 8.29 -1.85
CA GLY A 210 -8.55 8.14 -0.84
C GLY A 210 -8.90 6.70 -0.48
N TYR A 211 -9.98 6.52 0.27
CA TYR A 211 -10.53 5.19 0.56
C TYR A 211 -10.94 4.48 -0.73
N GLY A 212 -10.48 3.23 -0.91
CA GLY A 212 -10.59 2.48 -2.16
C GLY A 212 -9.49 2.79 -3.19
N VAL A 213 -8.72 3.88 -3.03
CA VAL A 213 -7.73 4.34 -4.02
C VAL A 213 -6.34 4.45 -3.39
N ARG A 214 -5.59 3.34 -3.46
CA ARG A 214 -4.16 3.29 -3.10
C ARG A 214 -3.38 4.26 -3.99
N CYS A 215 -2.84 5.30 -3.38
CA CYS A 215 -1.94 6.26 -4.01
C CYS A 215 -0.62 6.31 -3.23
N PHE A 216 0.41 6.88 -3.85
CA PHE A 216 1.68 7.22 -3.20
C PHE A 216 1.86 8.72 -3.43
N PRO A 217 1.43 9.56 -2.48
CA PRO A 217 1.26 10.98 -2.77
C PRO A 217 2.56 11.76 -2.52
N ASP A 218 2.73 12.85 -3.26
CA ASP A 218 4.03 13.49 -3.50
C ASP A 218 4.67 14.11 -2.24
N THR A 219 5.97 14.39 -2.31
CA THR A 219 6.81 14.65 -1.12
C THR A 219 7.65 15.91 -1.30
N PRO A 220 7.50 16.95 -0.45
CA PRO A 220 6.55 17.09 0.66
C PRO A 220 5.08 17.17 0.21
N LEU A 221 4.14 16.69 1.03
CA LEU A 221 2.69 16.79 0.76
C LEU A 221 2.04 17.86 1.62
N ARG A 222 1.50 18.92 1.01
CA ARG A 222 0.70 19.91 1.73
C ARG A 222 -0.58 19.28 2.31
N GLY A 223 -1.40 18.66 1.45
CA GLY A 223 -2.74 18.19 1.82
C GLY A 223 -3.61 19.33 2.37
N VAL A 224 -4.41 19.04 3.40
CA VAL A 224 -5.28 20.03 4.05
C VAL A 224 -4.53 21.09 4.88
N CYS A 225 -3.20 21.03 5.00
CA CYS A 225 -2.44 21.96 5.83
C CYS A 225 -2.34 23.39 5.24
N PRO A 226 -2.06 24.40 6.10
CA PRO A 226 -1.80 25.77 5.65
C PRO A 226 -0.62 25.85 4.66
N ALA A 227 -0.47 26.96 3.94
CA ALA A 227 0.70 27.17 3.08
C ALA A 227 1.98 27.22 3.93
N GLY A 228 3.06 26.56 3.49
CA GLY A 228 4.28 26.36 4.29
C GLY A 228 4.19 25.28 5.37
N TRP A 229 3.10 24.53 5.40
CA TRP A 229 2.86 23.40 6.29
C TRP A 229 2.41 22.18 5.50
N ARG A 230 2.70 20.99 6.02
CA ARG A 230 2.49 19.71 5.35
C ARG A 230 1.98 18.64 6.30
N LEU A 231 1.39 17.58 5.76
CA LEU A 231 1.12 16.38 6.55
C LEU A 231 2.43 15.71 7.00
N PRO A 232 2.45 15.12 8.20
CA PRO A 232 3.60 14.35 8.67
C PRO A 232 3.68 12.98 8.00
N ARG A 233 4.89 12.44 7.91
CA ARG A 233 5.20 11.08 7.45
C ARG A 233 5.67 10.21 8.62
N LYS A 234 5.73 8.88 8.43
CA LYS A 234 6.31 7.95 9.43
C LYS A 234 7.72 8.36 9.85
N SER A 235 8.52 8.87 8.91
CA SER A 235 9.86 9.41 9.17
C SER A 235 9.84 10.69 10.02
N ASP A 236 8.80 11.52 9.95
CA ASP A 236 8.67 12.69 10.82
C ASP A 236 8.32 12.28 12.24
N TRP A 237 7.37 11.35 12.40
CA TRP A 237 7.00 10.81 13.71
C TRP A 237 8.16 10.05 14.39
N ASN A 238 8.95 9.28 13.62
CA ASN A 238 10.13 8.61 14.14
C ASN A 238 11.21 9.61 14.62
N LYS A 239 11.40 10.75 13.93
CA LYS A 239 12.28 11.83 14.38
C LYS A 239 11.79 12.46 15.70
N LEU A 240 10.49 12.71 15.82
CA LEU A 240 9.90 13.20 17.07
C LEU A 240 10.10 12.20 18.23
N PHE A 241 9.90 10.91 17.98
CA PHE A 241 10.16 9.86 18.97
C PHE A 241 11.63 9.81 19.41
N ALA A 242 12.59 9.93 18.49
CA ALA A 242 14.00 10.01 18.85
C ALA A 242 14.28 11.26 19.71
N ALA A 243 13.77 12.42 19.31
CA ALA A 243 13.94 13.68 20.02
C ALA A 243 13.45 13.64 21.47
N VAL A 244 12.31 13.00 21.76
CA VAL A 244 11.79 12.92 23.15
C VAL A 244 12.42 11.82 24.02
N GLY A 245 13.28 10.97 23.44
CA GLY A 245 14.02 9.92 24.16
C GLY A 245 13.55 8.49 23.91
N GLY A 246 12.84 8.25 22.80
CA GLY A 246 12.41 6.94 22.35
C GLY A 246 10.89 6.73 22.45
N LYS A 247 10.37 5.89 21.55
CA LYS A 247 8.93 5.57 21.39
C LYS A 247 8.26 5.14 22.71
N SER A 248 8.97 4.39 23.55
CA SER A 248 8.51 3.90 24.87
C SER A 248 8.44 4.97 25.97
N THR A 249 8.62 6.24 25.61
CA THR A 249 8.42 7.40 26.50
C THR A 249 7.72 8.55 25.75
N ALA A 250 7.23 8.31 24.54
CA ALA A 250 6.67 9.37 23.70
C ALA A 250 5.19 9.66 24.03
N ASP A 251 4.48 8.72 24.65
CA ASP A 251 3.12 8.92 25.13
C ASP A 251 3.11 9.82 26.38
N GLU A 252 3.94 9.56 27.40
CA GLU A 252 4.03 10.39 28.59
C GLU A 252 4.41 11.83 28.21
N LYS A 253 5.42 12.01 27.35
CA LYS A 253 6.05 13.30 27.04
C LYS A 253 5.32 14.21 26.03
N LEU A 254 4.32 13.70 25.31
CA LEU A 254 3.61 14.42 24.24
C LEU A 254 2.11 14.62 24.51
N ARG A 255 1.53 13.90 25.49
CA ARG A 255 0.13 14.07 25.91
C ARG A 255 -0.10 15.47 26.49
N SER A 256 -1.26 16.05 26.24
CA SER A 256 -1.68 17.30 26.89
C SER A 256 -1.97 17.11 28.38
N ASN A 257 -1.59 18.09 29.21
CA ASN A 257 -1.88 18.15 30.66
C ASN A 257 -3.40 18.28 31.01
N SER A 258 -4.31 17.92 30.12
CA SER A 258 -5.76 17.93 30.32
C SER A 258 -6.49 17.09 29.25
N GLY A 259 -7.75 16.75 29.53
CA GLY A 259 -8.66 16.06 28.60
C GLY A 259 -8.67 14.54 28.72
N TRP A 260 -7.58 13.94 29.22
CA TRP A 260 -7.47 12.50 29.46
C TRP A 260 -8.29 12.07 30.67
N LYS A 261 -8.98 10.91 30.57
CA LYS A 261 -9.89 10.37 31.61
C LYS A 261 -9.19 9.43 32.59
N LEU A 262 -8.00 8.94 32.22
CA LEU A 262 -7.10 8.20 33.09
C LEU A 262 -6.07 9.21 33.62
N ASN A 263 -6.01 9.35 34.95
CA ASN A 263 -5.46 10.52 35.64
C ASN A 263 -3.92 10.50 35.82
N ASP A 264 -3.18 10.32 34.73
CA ASP A 264 -1.75 10.66 34.69
C ASP A 264 -1.64 12.12 34.22
N ASN A 265 -1.74 13.05 35.18
CA ASN A 265 -1.94 14.49 34.92
C ASN A 265 -0.64 15.30 34.70
N ASP A 266 0.48 14.65 34.43
CA ASP A 266 1.79 15.28 34.21
C ASP A 266 2.37 14.88 32.84
N LEU A 267 3.29 15.73 32.35
CA LEU A 267 4.26 15.49 31.26
C LEU A 267 3.93 15.90 29.80
N ASP A 268 3.21 17.01 29.55
CA ASP A 268 3.37 17.77 28.28
C ASP A 268 4.75 18.49 28.23
N ALA A 269 5.83 17.74 28.41
CA ALA A 269 7.18 18.22 28.66
C ALA A 269 7.75 19.00 27.47
N TYR A 270 7.28 18.69 26.25
CA TYR A 270 7.72 19.33 25.02
C TYR A 270 6.71 20.36 24.48
N SER A 271 5.66 20.71 25.25
CA SER A 271 4.58 21.62 24.82
C SER A 271 3.95 21.20 23.48
N PHE A 272 3.82 19.89 23.27
CA PHE A 272 3.22 19.30 22.08
C PHE A 272 1.70 19.21 22.22
N ALA A 273 1.16 19.06 23.43
CA ALA A 273 -0.28 19.10 23.71
C ALA A 273 -1.13 18.17 22.80
N ALA A 274 -0.79 16.88 22.73
CA ALA A 274 -1.66 15.89 22.09
C ALA A 274 -2.93 15.67 22.92
N LEU A 275 -4.07 16.16 22.41
CA LEU A 275 -5.39 16.06 23.05
C LEU A 275 -6.15 14.79 22.63
N PRO A 276 -6.87 14.12 23.54
CA PRO A 276 -7.55 12.85 23.30
C PRO A 276 -8.90 13.04 22.59
N ALA A 277 -8.83 13.49 21.34
CA ALA A 277 -9.98 13.79 20.50
C ALA A 277 -10.83 12.55 20.13
N GLY A 278 -10.34 11.34 20.37
CA GLY A 278 -10.97 10.11 19.86
C GLY A 278 -10.91 10.02 18.34
N TRP A 279 -11.84 9.30 17.73
CA TRP A 279 -11.99 9.17 16.28
C TRP A 279 -13.46 8.96 15.86
N ARG A 280 -13.72 9.10 14.56
CA ARG A 280 -15.04 8.90 13.92
C ARG A 280 -15.02 7.63 13.08
N HIS A 281 -15.95 6.71 13.32
CA HIS A 281 -16.15 5.51 12.51
C HIS A 281 -16.78 5.84 11.15
N LEU A 282 -16.63 4.95 10.17
CA LEU A 282 -17.23 5.06 8.83
C LEU A 282 -18.76 5.29 8.85
N TYR A 283 -19.45 4.77 9.87
CA TYR A 283 -20.90 4.91 10.07
C TYR A 283 -21.31 6.22 10.77
N GLY A 284 -20.39 7.16 10.98
CA GLY A 284 -20.64 8.44 11.67
C GLY A 284 -20.54 8.40 13.20
N ASN A 285 -20.51 7.21 13.82
CA ASN A 285 -20.33 7.09 15.27
C ASN A 285 -18.98 7.64 15.74
N PHE A 286 -18.97 8.38 16.85
CA PHE A 286 -17.77 8.94 17.45
C PHE A 286 -17.37 8.17 18.71
N VAL A 287 -16.09 7.86 18.87
CA VAL A 287 -15.58 6.94 19.91
C VAL A 287 -14.23 7.38 20.50
N SER A 288 -13.87 6.86 21.68
CA SER A 288 -12.57 7.02 22.35
C SER A 288 -12.17 8.44 22.81
N GLU A 289 -13.09 9.40 22.85
CA GLU A 289 -12.83 10.72 23.46
C GLU A 289 -12.38 10.60 24.91
N GLY A 290 -11.34 11.34 25.28
CA GLY A 290 -10.71 11.29 26.60
C GLY A 290 -9.84 10.05 26.86
N TYR A 291 -9.70 9.13 25.91
CA TYR A 291 -8.89 7.91 26.05
C TYR A 291 -7.79 7.75 24.99
N TYR A 292 -7.99 8.28 23.78
CA TYR A 292 -7.02 8.15 22.68
C TYR A 292 -6.93 9.46 21.87
N ALA A 293 -5.73 9.76 21.37
CA ALA A 293 -5.49 10.76 20.34
C ALA A 293 -5.01 10.06 19.05
N TYR A 294 -5.65 10.34 17.91
CA TYR A 294 -5.31 9.76 16.61
C TYR A 294 -4.92 10.84 15.60
N PHE A 295 -3.75 10.71 14.96
CA PHE A 295 -3.23 11.67 13.99
C PHE A 295 -2.92 11.01 12.65
N TRP A 296 -3.48 11.54 11.56
CA TRP A 296 -3.16 11.08 10.21
C TRP A 296 -1.71 11.39 9.79
N CYS A 297 -1.09 10.47 9.07
CA CYS A 297 0.13 10.68 8.30
C CYS A 297 -0.07 10.33 6.81
N SER A 298 0.76 10.89 5.92
CA SER A 298 0.55 10.78 4.46
C SER A 298 1.01 9.45 3.84
N ASN A 299 1.62 8.55 4.61
CA ASN A 299 2.03 7.23 4.13
C ASN A 299 0.83 6.29 4.00
N VAL A 300 0.69 5.62 2.86
CA VAL A 300 -0.39 4.65 2.59
C VAL A 300 0.11 3.21 2.83
N ASN A 301 -0.73 2.36 3.43
CA ASN A 301 -0.48 0.92 3.50
C ASN A 301 -1.01 0.24 2.23
N ASN A 302 -2.34 0.31 2.06
CA ASN A 302 -3.12 -0.30 0.99
C ASN A 302 -4.29 0.62 0.61
N ALA A 303 -5.18 0.17 -0.28
CA ALA A 303 -6.30 0.97 -0.76
C ALA A 303 -7.32 1.40 0.32
N LEU A 304 -7.33 0.76 1.50
CA LEU A 304 -8.30 1.01 2.56
C LEU A 304 -7.66 1.63 3.82
N GLN A 305 -6.32 1.60 3.95
CA GLN A 305 -5.62 1.91 5.19
C GLN A 305 -4.44 2.86 5.00
N ALA A 306 -4.42 3.91 5.82
CA ALA A 306 -3.36 4.90 5.88
C ALA A 306 -2.62 4.89 7.22
N CYS A 307 -1.42 5.45 7.24
CA CYS A 307 -0.62 5.69 8.44
C CYS A 307 -1.40 6.52 9.45
N CYS A 308 -1.49 6.02 10.68
CA CYS A 308 -2.01 6.77 11.82
C CYS A 308 -1.05 6.65 13.00
N LEU A 309 -0.85 7.74 13.73
CA LEU A 309 -0.24 7.73 15.05
C LEU A 309 -1.37 7.71 16.09
N SER A 310 -1.42 6.68 16.93
CA SER A 310 -2.24 6.64 18.13
C SER A 310 -1.41 6.92 19.38
N LEU A 311 -1.89 7.80 20.26
CA LEU A 311 -1.43 7.93 21.65
C LEU A 311 -2.56 7.53 22.60
N ASP A 312 -2.21 6.76 23.62
CA ASP A 312 -3.05 6.40 24.76
C ASP A 312 -2.27 6.61 26.08
N ASN A 313 -2.70 5.98 27.19
CA ASN A 313 -2.04 6.11 28.49
C ASN A 313 -0.84 5.16 28.70
N GLU A 314 -0.56 4.25 27.76
CA GLU A 314 0.48 3.22 27.86
C GLU A 314 1.47 3.24 26.68
N SER A 315 1.10 3.88 25.55
CA SER A 315 1.83 3.75 24.30
C SER A 315 1.63 4.89 23.30
N ALA A 316 2.67 5.16 22.50
CA ALA A 316 2.62 5.97 21.29
C ALA A 316 2.97 5.08 20.08
N VAL A 317 2.00 4.79 19.22
CA VAL A 317 2.11 3.74 18.19
C VAL A 317 1.79 4.28 16.80
N LEU A 318 2.79 4.22 15.91
CA LEU A 318 2.55 4.27 14.47
C LEU A 318 1.94 2.94 14.02
N SER A 319 0.72 3.01 13.54
CA SER A 319 -0.09 1.90 13.05
C SER A 319 -0.67 2.23 11.66
N TYR A 320 -1.66 1.46 11.24
CA TYR A 320 -2.46 1.74 10.06
C TYR A 320 -3.94 1.74 10.44
N HIS A 321 -4.68 2.77 10.02
CA HIS A 321 -6.09 2.96 10.33
C HIS A 321 -6.91 3.03 9.03
N ASP A 322 -8.17 2.60 9.09
CA ASP A 322 -9.09 2.66 7.96
C ASP A 322 -9.35 4.11 7.51
N MET A 323 -9.15 4.38 6.22
CA MET A 323 -9.27 5.69 5.58
C MET A 323 -10.69 6.27 5.58
N SER A 324 -11.71 5.41 5.74
CA SER A 324 -13.12 5.83 5.90
C SER A 324 -13.45 6.32 7.31
N GLY A 325 -12.53 6.13 8.26
CA GLY A 325 -12.58 6.78 9.58
C GLY A 325 -12.09 8.23 9.55
N GLY A 326 -12.48 9.00 10.57
CA GLY A 326 -12.03 10.38 10.79
C GLY A 326 -11.07 10.50 11.97
N ASN A 327 -9.84 10.93 11.72
CA ASN A 327 -8.80 11.18 12.73
C ASN A 327 -8.36 12.66 12.69
N SER A 328 -7.70 13.17 13.73
CA SER A 328 -7.20 14.54 13.74
C SER A 328 -6.04 14.74 12.75
N VAL A 329 -5.89 15.97 12.27
CA VAL A 329 -4.71 16.41 11.50
C VAL A 329 -3.86 17.33 12.36
N ARG A 330 -2.54 17.13 12.29
CA ARG A 330 -1.54 17.94 12.98
C ARG A 330 -0.37 18.16 12.04
N CYS A 331 -0.23 19.39 11.54
CA CYS A 331 0.74 19.69 10.49
C CYS A 331 2.15 19.87 11.07
N ILE A 332 3.13 19.50 10.26
CA ILE A 332 4.55 19.83 10.45
C ILE A 332 4.91 20.92 9.44
N LYS A 333 5.81 21.83 9.80
CA LYS A 333 6.29 22.88 8.91
C LYS A 333 7.10 22.27 7.76
N ASP A 334 6.99 22.85 6.58
CA ASP A 334 7.75 22.40 5.42
C ASP A 334 9.04 23.20 5.24
N GLU A 335 10.16 22.60 5.62
CA GLU A 335 11.51 23.20 5.51
C GLU A 335 11.97 23.37 4.04
N PHE A 336 11.28 22.75 3.08
CA PHE A 336 11.54 22.94 1.64
C PHE A 336 10.70 24.04 1.00
N TYR A 337 9.76 24.65 1.74
CA TYR A 337 8.85 25.69 1.25
C TYR A 337 9.56 27.05 1.07
N LYS A 338 10.32 27.17 -0.03
CA LYS A 338 10.83 28.45 -0.54
C LYS A 338 9.83 29.06 -1.52
N GLN A 339 9.75 30.39 -1.53
CA GLN A 339 8.69 31.17 -2.17
C GLN A 339 8.69 31.04 -3.71
N SER A 340 7.95 30.07 -4.24
CA SER A 340 7.48 30.10 -5.63
C SER A 340 6.18 30.90 -5.71
N SER A 341 6.30 32.23 -5.76
CA SER A 341 5.14 33.15 -5.77
C SER A 341 5.02 33.94 -7.07
N SER A 342 5.03 33.27 -8.23
CA SER A 342 4.31 33.71 -9.45
C SER A 342 4.46 32.76 -10.64
N SER A 343 3.36 32.15 -11.08
CA SER A 343 2.75 32.46 -12.38
C SER A 343 1.44 31.67 -12.53
N SER A 344 0.62 32.03 -13.51
CA SER A 344 -0.81 31.68 -13.59
C SER A 344 -1.20 30.93 -14.86
N ALA A 345 -2.40 30.35 -14.84
CA ALA A 345 -3.15 29.75 -15.95
C ALA A 345 -2.68 28.35 -16.40
N ALA A 346 -3.37 27.32 -15.88
CA ALA A 346 -3.34 25.99 -16.44
C ALA A 346 -4.16 25.91 -17.75
N PRO A 347 -3.66 25.25 -18.81
CA PRO A 347 -4.50 24.83 -19.93
C PRO A 347 -5.36 23.63 -19.50
N SER A 348 -6.63 23.61 -19.93
CA SER A 348 -7.52 22.47 -19.72
C SER A 348 -7.08 21.27 -20.57
N SER A 349 -6.43 20.30 -19.94
CA SER A 349 -6.14 18.98 -20.50
C SER A 349 -6.79 17.91 -19.62
N SER A 350 -7.41 16.90 -20.25
CA SER A 350 -8.06 15.78 -19.56
C SER A 350 -7.12 14.61 -19.27
N ALA A 351 -5.82 14.75 -19.54
CA ALA A 351 -4.80 13.79 -19.13
C ALA A 351 -4.42 13.97 -17.64
N PRO A 352 -4.27 12.89 -16.85
CA PRO A 352 -3.73 12.99 -15.50
C PRO A 352 -2.29 13.54 -15.51
N GLU A 353 -1.92 14.33 -14.50
CA GLU A 353 -0.56 14.83 -14.36
C GLU A 353 0.44 13.65 -14.25
N GLY A 354 1.54 13.70 -15.00
CA GLY A 354 2.52 12.62 -15.14
C GLY A 354 2.13 11.44 -16.04
N TYR A 355 0.91 11.40 -16.62
CA TYR A 355 0.52 10.41 -17.63
C TYR A 355 1.23 10.65 -18.97
N VAL A 356 1.61 9.56 -19.65
CA VAL A 356 2.20 9.58 -20.99
C VAL A 356 1.20 8.98 -21.97
N ASP A 357 0.96 9.61 -23.11
CA ASP A 357 0.10 9.00 -24.14
C ASP A 357 0.81 7.77 -24.75
N PRO A 358 0.22 6.56 -24.72
CA PRO A 358 0.85 5.35 -25.28
C PRO A 358 1.27 5.47 -26.76
N SER A 359 0.63 6.35 -27.53
CA SER A 359 1.00 6.60 -28.93
C SER A 359 2.31 7.39 -29.10
N THR A 360 2.83 7.99 -28.02
CA THR A 360 4.06 8.79 -28.03
C THR A 360 5.33 8.01 -27.66
N VAL A 361 5.21 6.73 -27.29
CA VAL A 361 6.37 5.92 -26.87
C VAL A 361 7.34 5.66 -28.02
N VAL A 362 8.63 5.96 -27.81
CA VAL A 362 9.68 5.75 -28.82
C VAL A 362 10.29 4.37 -28.64
N LYS A 363 10.20 3.51 -29.65
CA LYS A 363 10.73 2.14 -29.61
C LYS A 363 12.12 2.09 -30.21
N GLY A 364 13.04 1.37 -29.57
CA GLY A 364 14.42 1.22 -30.00
C GLY A 364 15.00 -0.15 -29.70
N THR A 365 16.32 -0.24 -29.77
CA THR A 365 17.11 -1.43 -29.42
C THR A 365 18.47 -1.01 -28.85
N MET A 366 19.01 -1.82 -27.94
CA MET A 366 20.39 -1.74 -27.47
C MET A 366 21.05 -3.12 -27.56
N THR A 367 22.38 -3.20 -27.67
CA THR A 367 23.13 -4.46 -27.59
C THR A 367 24.02 -4.45 -26.36
N ASP A 368 23.99 -5.54 -25.58
CA ASP A 368 24.89 -5.71 -24.45
C ASP A 368 26.23 -6.26 -24.96
N GLU A 369 27.24 -5.40 -25.02
CA GLU A 369 28.58 -5.75 -25.51
C GLU A 369 29.28 -6.87 -24.69
N ARG A 370 28.71 -7.26 -23.53
CA ARG A 370 29.24 -8.34 -22.69
C ARG A 370 28.87 -9.74 -23.17
N ASP A 371 27.73 -9.91 -23.85
CA ASP A 371 27.24 -11.21 -24.37
C ASP A 371 26.74 -11.16 -25.84
N GLY A 372 26.64 -9.98 -26.43
CA GLY A 372 26.15 -9.75 -27.79
C GLY A 372 24.61 -9.78 -27.91
N GLN A 373 23.87 -9.87 -26.80
CA GLN A 373 22.41 -9.90 -26.82
C GLN A 373 21.85 -8.51 -27.13
N THR A 374 21.16 -8.39 -28.27
CA THR A 374 20.32 -7.23 -28.57
C THR A 374 18.99 -7.35 -27.81
N TYR A 375 18.62 -6.30 -27.07
CA TYR A 375 17.34 -6.15 -26.37
C TYR A 375 16.53 -5.01 -27.02
N LYS A 376 15.21 -5.14 -27.07
CA LYS A 376 14.32 -4.00 -27.40
C LYS A 376 14.31 -2.99 -26.25
N THR A 377 14.12 -1.73 -26.59
CA THR A 377 13.97 -0.63 -25.64
C THR A 377 12.71 0.19 -25.94
N VAL A 378 12.22 0.90 -24.94
CA VAL A 378 11.14 1.87 -25.13
C VAL A 378 11.30 3.08 -24.20
N THR A 379 11.21 4.28 -24.78
CA THR A 379 11.15 5.54 -24.04
C THR A 379 9.70 5.85 -23.68
N ILE A 380 9.44 5.96 -22.38
CA ILE A 380 8.13 6.28 -21.79
C ILE A 380 8.33 7.56 -20.97
N GLY A 381 7.78 8.68 -21.45
CA GLY A 381 8.02 9.99 -20.87
C GLY A 381 9.49 10.38 -20.98
N THR A 382 10.17 10.55 -19.84
CA THR A 382 11.60 10.90 -19.76
C THR A 382 12.54 9.70 -19.63
N GLN A 383 12.03 8.48 -19.45
CA GLN A 383 12.84 7.30 -19.15
C GLN A 383 12.88 6.33 -20.33
N THR A 384 14.08 5.91 -20.74
CA THR A 384 14.24 4.77 -21.67
C THR A 384 14.44 3.48 -20.86
N TRP A 385 13.52 2.54 -21.04
CA TRP A 385 13.52 1.23 -20.39
C TRP A 385 13.96 0.14 -21.36
N MET A 386 14.57 -0.93 -20.85
CA MET A 386 14.54 -2.22 -21.55
C MET A 386 13.08 -2.69 -21.67
N ALA A 387 12.65 -3.05 -22.88
CA ALA A 387 11.33 -3.65 -23.15
C ALA A 387 11.34 -5.18 -22.96
N GLU A 388 12.51 -5.76 -22.73
CA GLU A 388 12.74 -7.19 -22.49
C GLU A 388 13.54 -7.37 -21.20
N ASN A 389 13.40 -8.51 -20.52
CA ASN A 389 14.11 -8.75 -19.27
C ASN A 389 15.58 -9.10 -19.54
N LEU A 390 16.51 -8.66 -18.69
CA LEU A 390 17.94 -8.95 -18.85
C LEU A 390 18.21 -10.47 -18.82
N ASN A 391 18.97 -10.98 -19.79
CA ASN A 391 19.28 -12.40 -19.96
C ASN A 391 20.77 -12.75 -19.73
N TYR A 392 21.57 -11.76 -19.32
CA TYR A 392 23.02 -11.88 -19.11
C TYR A 392 23.38 -13.00 -18.12
N ALA A 393 24.23 -13.92 -18.56
CA ALA A 393 24.60 -15.11 -17.79
C ALA A 393 25.69 -14.79 -16.75
N TYR A 394 25.31 -14.76 -15.47
CA TYR A 394 26.23 -14.59 -14.35
C TYR A 394 26.37 -15.91 -13.59
N THR A 395 27.25 -16.78 -14.10
CA THR A 395 27.35 -18.20 -13.73
C THR A 395 28.57 -18.56 -12.89
N ASP A 396 29.57 -17.70 -12.80
CA ASP A 396 30.83 -17.96 -12.06
C ASP A 396 30.80 -17.38 -10.63
N VAL A 397 29.60 -17.27 -10.04
CA VAL A 397 29.36 -16.61 -8.75
C VAL A 397 28.59 -17.55 -7.83
N PRO A 398 29.27 -18.28 -6.93
CA PRO A 398 28.63 -19.27 -6.09
C PRO A 398 27.65 -18.60 -5.12
N TYR A 399 26.42 -19.10 -5.11
CA TYR A 399 25.38 -18.69 -4.18
C TYR A 399 25.27 -19.72 -3.05
N GLU A 400 25.48 -19.29 -1.81
CA GLU A 400 25.24 -20.08 -0.61
C GLU A 400 24.26 -19.34 0.32
N TYR A 401 23.16 -20.00 0.70
CA TYR A 401 22.25 -19.47 1.71
C TYR A 401 21.52 -20.59 2.46
N GLN A 402 21.56 -20.56 3.80
CA GLN A 402 20.97 -21.57 4.69
C GLN A 402 21.31 -23.03 4.34
N GLY A 403 22.55 -23.28 3.87
CA GLY A 403 23.02 -24.61 3.49
C GLY A 403 22.52 -25.13 2.14
N TYR A 404 21.81 -24.31 1.35
CA TYR A 404 21.63 -24.54 -0.08
C TYR A 404 22.77 -23.85 -0.84
N THR A 405 23.40 -24.57 -1.77
CA THR A 405 24.46 -24.06 -2.65
C THR A 405 24.06 -24.17 -4.13
N SER A 406 24.55 -23.22 -4.92
CA SER A 406 24.41 -23.15 -6.39
C SER A 406 25.70 -22.56 -6.96
N ASP A 407 26.12 -23.02 -8.13
CA ASP A 407 27.31 -22.54 -8.85
C ASP A 407 27.08 -21.14 -9.45
N SER A 408 25.90 -20.94 -10.03
CA SER A 408 25.39 -19.65 -10.51
C SER A 408 24.57 -18.92 -9.43
N ALA A 409 24.50 -17.60 -9.55
CA ALA A 409 23.58 -16.72 -8.83
C ALA A 409 22.54 -16.03 -9.78
N SER A 410 22.45 -16.51 -11.02
CA SER A 410 21.43 -16.12 -12.02
C SER A 410 20.87 -17.35 -12.76
N TRP A 411 19.55 -17.47 -12.88
CA TRP A 411 18.93 -18.71 -13.36
C TRP A 411 17.83 -18.48 -14.40
N CYS A 412 17.64 -19.46 -15.28
CA CYS A 412 16.42 -19.58 -16.08
C CYS A 412 15.29 -20.17 -15.22
N TYR A 413 14.03 -19.88 -15.53
CA TYR A 413 12.90 -20.51 -14.82
C TYR A 413 12.90 -22.04 -15.05
N HIS A 414 12.86 -22.83 -13.96
CA HIS A 414 13.11 -24.28 -13.95
C HIS A 414 14.45 -24.71 -14.59
N ASP A 415 15.47 -23.84 -14.54
CA ASP A 415 16.82 -24.07 -15.09
C ASP A 415 16.85 -24.42 -16.59
N ASN A 416 15.74 -24.17 -17.31
CA ASN A 416 15.56 -24.48 -18.73
C ASN A 416 16.03 -23.32 -19.62
N PRO A 417 16.97 -23.52 -20.57
CA PRO A 417 17.40 -22.49 -21.52
C PRO A 417 16.26 -21.83 -22.32
N ASP A 418 15.20 -22.57 -22.68
CA ASP A 418 14.03 -22.00 -23.38
C ASP A 418 13.31 -20.95 -22.52
N SER A 419 13.30 -21.15 -21.19
CA SER A 419 12.76 -20.16 -20.25
C SER A 419 13.60 -18.88 -20.24
N CYS A 420 14.93 -18.98 -20.32
CA CYS A 420 15.80 -17.80 -20.46
C CYS A 420 15.50 -17.03 -21.76
N ALA A 421 15.40 -17.74 -22.90
CA ALA A 421 15.06 -17.13 -24.19
C ALA A 421 13.66 -16.50 -24.24
N LYS A 422 12.74 -16.93 -23.36
CA LYS A 422 11.36 -16.44 -23.25
C LYS A 422 11.17 -15.32 -22.22
N TYR A 423 11.91 -15.35 -21.11
CA TYR A 423 11.65 -14.54 -19.92
C TYR A 423 12.86 -13.74 -19.41
N GLY A 424 14.03 -13.89 -20.01
CA GLY A 424 15.29 -13.49 -19.39
C GLY A 424 15.62 -14.34 -18.15
N ARG A 425 16.54 -13.86 -17.33
CA ARG A 425 16.97 -14.53 -16.10
C ARG A 425 16.31 -13.96 -14.85
N LEU A 426 16.32 -14.79 -13.80
CA LEU A 426 16.03 -14.42 -12.43
C LEU A 426 17.36 -14.27 -11.67
N TYR A 427 17.55 -13.13 -10.99
CA TYR A 427 18.77 -12.76 -10.29
C TYR A 427 18.48 -12.53 -8.80
N THR A 428 19.40 -12.91 -7.91
CA THR A 428 19.34 -12.43 -6.52
C THR A 428 19.56 -10.92 -6.47
N TRP A 429 19.10 -10.25 -5.41
CA TRP A 429 19.29 -8.81 -5.30
C TRP A 429 20.78 -8.42 -5.23
N ALA A 430 21.61 -9.25 -4.59
CA ALA A 430 23.06 -9.05 -4.54
C ALA A 430 23.72 -9.11 -5.93
N VAL A 431 23.27 -10.01 -6.81
CA VAL A 431 23.72 -10.00 -8.21
C VAL A 431 23.20 -8.76 -8.94
N ALA A 432 21.92 -8.43 -8.77
CA ALA A 432 21.31 -7.28 -9.42
C ALA A 432 22.05 -5.96 -9.10
N MET A 433 22.53 -5.82 -7.86
CA MET A 433 23.30 -4.67 -7.37
C MET A 433 24.80 -4.67 -7.74
N ASP A 434 25.35 -5.75 -8.31
CA ASP A 434 26.80 -5.97 -8.41
C ASP A 434 27.52 -5.83 -7.06
N SER A 435 27.14 -6.65 -6.08
CA SER A 435 27.73 -6.66 -4.74
C SER A 435 29.24 -6.89 -4.69
N MET A 436 29.83 -7.44 -5.74
CA MET A 436 31.28 -7.64 -5.86
C MET A 436 32.00 -6.44 -6.50
N GLY A 437 31.26 -5.49 -7.08
CA GLY A 437 31.79 -4.33 -7.78
C GLY A 437 32.59 -4.66 -9.04
N THR A 438 32.17 -5.70 -9.77
CA THR A 438 32.79 -6.20 -11.00
C THR A 438 32.73 -5.18 -12.15
N TRP A 439 31.65 -4.40 -12.25
CA TRP A 439 31.50 -3.33 -13.24
C TRP A 439 31.49 -1.93 -12.61
N THR A 440 30.94 -1.78 -11.40
CA THR A 440 30.96 -0.51 -10.64
C THR A 440 30.99 -0.74 -9.15
N THR A 441 31.76 0.05 -8.40
CA THR A 441 31.73 0.02 -6.92
C THR A 441 30.41 0.51 -6.31
N ASN A 442 29.46 0.99 -7.13
CA ASN A 442 28.24 1.69 -6.72
C ASN A 442 27.29 0.86 -5.83
N GLY A 443 27.23 -0.46 -6.03
CA GLY A 443 26.49 -1.41 -5.18
C GLY A 443 27.38 -2.38 -4.40
N MET A 444 28.70 -2.14 -4.34
CA MET A 444 29.65 -3.05 -3.67
C MET A 444 29.29 -3.24 -2.19
N GLY A 445 29.31 -4.50 -1.73
CA GLY A 445 28.97 -4.88 -0.36
C GLY A 445 27.47 -4.97 -0.05
N CYS A 446 26.58 -4.67 -1.00
CA CYS A 446 25.14 -4.88 -0.81
C CYS A 446 24.76 -6.36 -0.67
N GLY A 447 23.62 -6.64 -0.07
CA GLY A 447 23.04 -7.99 -0.06
C GLY A 447 22.16 -8.29 1.13
N GLU A 448 21.80 -9.57 1.23
CA GLU A 448 21.09 -10.15 2.38
C GLU A 448 21.89 -9.93 3.68
N GLY A 449 21.19 -9.59 4.76
CA GLY A 449 21.77 -9.34 6.08
C GLY A 449 22.55 -8.02 6.23
N ASN A 450 22.74 -7.25 5.16
CA ASN A 450 23.55 -6.02 5.16
C ASN A 450 22.69 -4.81 4.76
N THR A 451 22.85 -3.70 5.49
CA THR A 451 22.25 -2.40 5.14
C THR A 451 23.13 -1.68 4.13
N CYS A 452 22.55 -1.27 3.00
CA CYS A 452 23.28 -0.65 1.90
C CYS A 452 23.43 0.86 2.04
N THR A 453 24.59 1.37 1.62
CA THR A 453 24.82 2.80 1.34
C THR A 453 25.35 2.96 -0.09
N PRO A 454 24.53 2.68 -1.12
CA PRO A 454 24.98 2.61 -2.50
C PRO A 454 25.11 4.02 -3.10
N THR A 455 25.93 4.15 -4.14
CA THR A 455 26.03 5.38 -4.94
C THR A 455 25.12 5.27 -6.15
N TYR A 456 24.15 6.17 -6.29
CA TYR A 456 23.22 6.16 -7.42
C TYR A 456 23.74 6.99 -8.61
N PRO A 457 23.44 6.60 -9.87
CA PRO A 457 22.73 5.38 -10.27
C PRO A 457 23.56 4.11 -10.03
N VAL A 458 22.90 3.01 -9.66
CA VAL A 458 23.57 1.71 -9.45
C VAL A 458 23.51 0.92 -10.74
N ARG A 459 24.58 0.94 -11.54
CA ARG A 459 24.72 0.11 -12.75
C ARG A 459 24.34 -1.35 -12.42
N GLY A 460 24.98 -1.90 -11.39
CA GLY A 460 24.73 -3.27 -10.97
C GLY A 460 24.99 -4.26 -12.11
N ILE A 461 24.09 -5.23 -12.27
CA ILE A 461 24.15 -6.24 -13.34
C ILE A 461 23.91 -5.67 -14.77
N CYS A 462 23.52 -4.39 -14.91
CA CYS A 462 23.13 -3.81 -16.19
C CYS A 462 24.32 -3.51 -17.15
N PRO A 463 24.03 -3.35 -18.46
CA PRO A 463 25.00 -2.90 -19.46
C PRO A 463 25.61 -1.52 -19.12
N GLU A 464 26.59 -1.09 -19.92
CA GLU A 464 27.15 0.26 -19.76
C GLU A 464 26.20 1.32 -20.32
N GLY A 465 26.01 2.43 -19.60
CA GLY A 465 24.96 3.42 -19.91
C GLY A 465 23.56 3.00 -19.44
N TRP A 466 23.47 1.98 -18.58
CA TRP A 466 22.22 1.43 -18.03
C TRP A 466 22.37 1.05 -16.56
N HIS A 467 21.30 1.19 -15.77
CA HIS A 467 21.30 0.91 -14.33
C HIS A 467 20.08 0.13 -13.85
N LEU A 468 20.20 -0.46 -12.65
CA LEU A 468 19.11 -1.11 -11.93
C LEU A 468 18.20 -0.02 -11.30
N PRO A 469 16.92 0.07 -11.66
CA PRO A 469 16.08 1.24 -11.39
C PRO A 469 15.80 1.44 -9.90
N THR A 470 15.80 2.70 -9.47
CA THR A 470 15.34 3.06 -8.12
C THR A 470 13.82 2.85 -7.98
N MET A 471 13.34 2.83 -6.74
CA MET A 471 11.90 2.75 -6.46
C MET A 471 11.17 3.96 -7.07
N ALA A 472 11.81 5.15 -7.09
CA ALA A 472 11.27 6.36 -7.70
C ALA A 472 11.12 6.23 -9.24
N GLU A 473 12.03 5.53 -9.90
CA GLU A 473 11.98 5.33 -11.35
C GLU A 473 10.92 4.30 -11.73
N LEU A 474 10.82 3.18 -11.00
CA LEU A 474 9.72 2.23 -11.14
C LEU A 474 8.36 2.87 -10.86
N ASP A 475 8.29 3.81 -9.91
CA ASP A 475 7.06 4.54 -9.60
C ASP A 475 6.70 5.57 -10.68
N THR A 476 7.70 6.21 -11.29
CA THR A 476 7.51 7.09 -12.46
C THR A 476 6.98 6.31 -13.66
N LEU A 477 7.57 5.14 -13.98
CA LEU A 477 7.04 4.21 -14.98
C LEU A 477 5.58 3.84 -14.67
N ARG A 478 5.28 3.46 -13.42
CA ARG A 478 3.92 3.13 -12.97
C ARG A 478 2.96 4.32 -13.16
N ILE A 479 3.37 5.54 -12.85
CA ILE A 479 2.54 6.75 -13.01
C ILE A 479 2.30 7.03 -14.49
N SER A 480 3.35 7.12 -15.29
CA SER A 480 3.29 7.36 -16.74
C SER A 480 2.44 6.32 -17.46
N ALA A 481 2.56 5.06 -17.08
CA ALA A 481 1.82 3.96 -17.70
C ALA A 481 0.33 3.86 -17.32
N GLY A 482 -0.21 4.75 -16.49
CA GLY A 482 -1.63 4.74 -16.09
C GLY A 482 -1.89 4.51 -14.60
N ARG A 483 -0.92 4.80 -13.72
CA ARG A 483 -0.99 4.72 -12.25
C ARG A 483 -1.31 3.29 -11.74
N GLN A 484 -1.39 3.11 -10.42
CA GLN A 484 -1.31 1.78 -9.79
C GLN A 484 -2.36 0.78 -10.31
N PHE A 485 -3.58 1.22 -10.61
CA PHE A 485 -4.70 0.32 -10.92
C PHE A 485 -4.78 -0.14 -12.39
N THR A 486 -4.08 0.54 -13.31
CA THR A 486 -4.20 0.29 -14.75
C THR A 486 -2.86 0.09 -15.45
N ALA A 487 -1.76 0.60 -14.87
CA ALA A 487 -0.42 0.42 -15.43
C ALA A 487 -0.06 -1.05 -15.63
N GLY A 488 -0.53 -1.96 -14.78
CA GLY A 488 -0.26 -3.38 -14.96
C GLY A 488 -0.88 -3.94 -16.23
N LYS A 489 -2.13 -3.60 -16.54
CA LYS A 489 -2.79 -3.95 -17.80
C LYS A 489 -2.04 -3.38 -19.00
N LEU A 490 -1.53 -2.16 -18.87
CA LEU A 490 -0.92 -1.40 -19.96
C LEU A 490 0.58 -1.75 -20.19
N LEU A 491 1.27 -2.29 -19.18
CA LEU A 491 2.66 -2.76 -19.24
C LEU A 491 2.79 -4.28 -19.46
N LYS A 492 1.81 -5.09 -19.03
CA LYS A 492 1.77 -6.53 -19.29
C LYS A 492 1.71 -6.82 -20.79
N SER A 493 2.44 -7.85 -21.20
CA SER A 493 2.41 -8.40 -22.56
C SER A 493 1.00 -8.87 -22.96
N VAL A 494 0.69 -8.76 -24.26
CA VAL A 494 -0.57 -9.26 -24.87
C VAL A 494 -0.73 -10.79 -24.84
N ARG A 495 0.28 -11.51 -24.39
CA ARG A 495 0.33 -12.99 -24.38
C ARG A 495 1.21 -13.50 -23.23
N GLY A 496 1.00 -14.75 -22.84
CA GLY A 496 1.79 -15.47 -21.84
C GLY A 496 1.14 -15.57 -20.45
N TRP A 497 0.13 -14.74 -20.16
CA TRP A 497 -0.55 -14.72 -18.86
C TRP A 497 -1.69 -15.74 -18.78
N THR A 498 -1.78 -16.43 -17.65
CA THR A 498 -2.81 -17.42 -17.33
C THR A 498 -4.18 -16.77 -17.12
N ASN A 499 -5.24 -17.58 -17.13
CA ASN A 499 -6.61 -17.17 -16.74
C ASN A 499 -7.15 -15.90 -17.45
N ARG A 500 -6.70 -15.66 -18.69
CA ARG A 500 -6.99 -14.45 -19.51
C ARG A 500 -6.39 -13.14 -18.97
N GLY A 501 -5.46 -13.19 -18.01
CA GLY A 501 -4.82 -12.03 -17.37
C GLY A 501 -3.80 -11.25 -18.21
N ASN A 502 -3.81 -11.40 -19.54
CA ASN A 502 -2.91 -10.70 -20.46
C ASN A 502 -3.14 -9.19 -20.39
N GLY A 503 -2.09 -8.41 -20.63
CA GLY A 503 -2.20 -6.98 -20.81
C GLY A 503 -2.62 -6.57 -22.23
N THR A 504 -2.62 -5.27 -22.46
CA THR A 504 -2.76 -4.65 -23.78
C THR A 504 -1.42 -4.22 -24.38
N ASP A 505 -0.33 -4.23 -23.58
CA ASP A 505 1.02 -3.82 -23.96
C ASP A 505 1.08 -2.44 -24.67
N ALA A 506 0.26 -1.50 -24.19
CA ALA A 506 0.04 -0.22 -24.84
C ALA A 506 1.33 0.61 -24.94
N TYR A 507 2.21 0.50 -23.94
CA TYR A 507 3.51 1.19 -23.90
C TYR A 507 4.64 0.36 -24.52
N ALA A 508 4.37 -0.80 -25.14
CA ALA A 508 5.37 -1.73 -25.68
C ALA A 508 6.47 -2.12 -24.66
N PHE A 509 6.09 -2.21 -23.39
CA PHE A 509 6.97 -2.64 -22.30
C PHE A 509 7.01 -4.17 -22.17
N SER A 510 6.04 -4.88 -22.76
CA SER A 510 6.05 -6.33 -22.96
C SER A 510 6.38 -7.17 -21.72
N ALA A 511 5.89 -6.79 -20.54
CA ALA A 511 6.16 -7.53 -19.31
C ALA A 511 5.50 -8.93 -19.32
N LEU A 512 6.35 -9.95 -19.41
CA LEU A 512 5.98 -11.36 -19.44
C LEU A 512 5.99 -11.97 -18.01
N PRO A 513 5.12 -12.95 -17.72
CA PRO A 513 4.99 -13.54 -16.39
C PRO A 513 6.08 -14.58 -16.12
N ALA A 514 7.28 -14.10 -15.80
CA ALA A 514 8.47 -14.90 -15.55
C ALA A 514 8.46 -15.71 -14.23
N GLY A 515 7.45 -15.52 -13.37
CA GLY A 515 7.46 -16.04 -12.01
C GLY A 515 8.59 -15.44 -11.16
N TYR A 516 9.04 -16.19 -10.15
CA TYR A 516 10.21 -15.90 -9.33
C TYR A 516 10.83 -17.20 -8.78
N ARG A 517 12.01 -17.09 -8.14
CA ARG A 517 12.77 -18.21 -7.56
C ARG A 517 12.96 -18.03 -6.05
N PHE A 518 12.64 -19.06 -5.27
CA PHE A 518 12.94 -19.13 -3.84
C PHE A 518 14.42 -19.42 -3.58
N PHE A 519 14.91 -19.06 -2.39
CA PHE A 519 16.30 -19.27 -1.96
C PHE A 519 16.81 -20.72 -2.02
N ARG A 520 15.93 -21.73 -2.04
CA ARG A 520 16.26 -23.17 -2.18
C ARG A 520 16.19 -23.71 -3.62
N GLY A 521 16.07 -22.83 -4.61
CA GLY A 521 15.95 -23.21 -6.02
C GLY A 521 14.59 -23.72 -6.48
N ASN A 522 13.56 -23.65 -5.63
CA ASN A 522 12.19 -23.85 -6.09
C ASN A 522 11.74 -22.62 -6.91
N TYR A 523 11.02 -22.85 -8.00
CA TYR A 523 10.44 -21.81 -8.86
C TYR A 523 8.92 -21.75 -8.65
N SER A 524 8.31 -20.57 -8.79
CA SER A 524 6.86 -20.41 -8.64
C SER A 524 6.28 -19.32 -9.56
N ASP A 525 4.98 -19.47 -9.81
CA ASP A 525 4.11 -18.47 -10.44
C ASP A 525 4.43 -18.06 -11.90
N GLU A 526 5.15 -18.89 -12.68
CA GLU A 526 5.18 -18.76 -14.15
C GLU A 526 3.76 -18.61 -14.71
N GLY A 527 3.61 -17.73 -15.71
CA GLY A 527 2.33 -17.46 -16.33
C GLY A 527 1.40 -16.58 -15.49
N SER A 528 1.67 -16.42 -14.19
CA SER A 528 0.73 -15.86 -13.22
C SER A 528 1.25 -14.60 -12.53
N TYR A 529 2.58 -14.41 -12.49
CA TYR A 529 3.27 -13.31 -11.81
C TYR A 529 4.55 -12.91 -12.55
N THR A 530 4.99 -11.66 -12.38
CA THR A 530 6.41 -11.27 -12.51
C THR A 530 6.70 -10.08 -11.59
N ASN A 531 7.95 -9.92 -11.18
CA ASN A 531 8.42 -8.70 -10.53
C ASN A 531 9.80 -8.29 -11.03
N PHE A 532 10.07 -6.98 -10.92
CA PHE A 532 11.31 -6.34 -11.31
C PHE A 532 12.02 -5.78 -10.08
N TRP A 533 13.28 -6.16 -9.88
CA TRP A 533 14.08 -5.63 -8.77
C TRP A 533 14.29 -4.12 -8.88
N SER A 534 14.24 -3.43 -7.74
CA SER A 534 14.77 -2.09 -7.58
C SER A 534 16.17 -2.11 -6.98
N SER A 535 16.99 -1.10 -7.27
CA SER A 535 18.22 -0.81 -6.51
C SER A 535 17.97 -0.20 -5.13
N THR A 536 16.72 0.19 -4.81
CA THR A 536 16.37 0.76 -3.51
C THR A 536 16.09 -0.33 -2.46
N GLU A 537 16.85 -0.27 -1.37
CA GLU A 537 16.70 -1.11 -0.18
C GLU A 537 15.46 -0.73 0.66
N ASN A 538 14.84 -1.70 1.32
CA ASN A 538 13.85 -1.47 2.39
C ASN A 538 14.50 -1.61 3.79
N ASP A 539 15.23 -2.70 4.02
CA ASP A 539 16.05 -2.93 5.21
C ASP A 539 17.22 -3.90 4.93
N SER A 540 17.96 -4.33 5.96
CA SER A 540 19.10 -5.25 5.77
C SER A 540 18.73 -6.60 5.13
N THR A 541 17.47 -7.02 5.20
CA THR A 541 16.94 -8.27 4.63
C THR A 541 16.04 -8.04 3.42
N GLU A 542 15.33 -6.92 3.30
CA GLU A 542 14.39 -6.66 2.21
C GLU A 542 14.85 -5.58 1.21
N ALA A 543 14.49 -5.77 -0.05
CA ALA A 543 14.61 -4.76 -1.11
C ALA A 543 13.27 -4.54 -1.83
N TYR A 544 13.12 -3.36 -2.43
CA TYR A 544 11.90 -2.99 -3.15
C TYR A 544 11.82 -3.60 -4.55
N TYR A 545 10.60 -3.83 -5.03
CA TYR A 545 10.32 -4.34 -6.37
C TYR A 545 8.99 -3.77 -6.91
N LEU A 546 8.81 -3.86 -8.23
CA LEU A 546 7.51 -3.64 -8.91
C LEU A 546 6.95 -4.99 -9.38
N ASP A 547 5.75 -5.38 -8.96
CA ASP A 547 5.05 -6.60 -9.41
C ASP A 547 3.89 -6.34 -10.37
N LEU A 548 3.57 -7.39 -11.13
CA LEU A 548 2.42 -7.53 -12.01
C LEU A 548 1.79 -8.92 -11.78
N LEU A 549 0.47 -8.99 -11.58
CA LEU A 549 -0.25 -10.25 -11.39
C LEU A 549 -1.26 -10.52 -12.52
N TYR A 550 -1.58 -11.79 -12.77
CA TYR A 550 -2.59 -12.16 -13.78
C TYR A 550 -3.99 -11.61 -13.45
N ILE A 551 -4.39 -11.64 -12.18
CA ILE A 551 -5.75 -11.32 -11.72
C ILE A 551 -6.00 -9.81 -11.58
N GLY A 552 -4.94 -9.00 -11.63
CA GLY A 552 -5.01 -7.54 -11.49
C GLY A 552 -4.69 -6.81 -12.80
N ASP A 553 -5.33 -5.67 -12.99
CA ASP A 553 -4.93 -4.65 -13.98
C ASP A 553 -3.84 -3.71 -13.44
N GLY A 554 -3.43 -3.89 -12.18
CA GLY A 554 -2.50 -3.01 -11.49
C GLY A 554 -1.03 -3.44 -11.52
N ALA A 555 -0.15 -2.46 -11.29
CA ALA A 555 1.28 -2.65 -11.05
C ALA A 555 1.62 -2.14 -9.65
N ASN A 556 2.14 -3.02 -8.78
CA ASN A 556 2.28 -2.73 -7.35
C ASN A 556 3.74 -2.63 -6.94
N MET A 557 4.04 -1.62 -6.11
CA MET A 557 5.30 -1.54 -5.40
C MET A 557 5.19 -2.36 -4.09
N GLY A 558 6.17 -3.23 -3.82
CA GLY A 558 6.29 -4.05 -2.61
C GLY A 558 7.75 -4.29 -2.21
N SER A 559 7.97 -4.95 -1.07
CA SER A 559 9.30 -5.37 -0.60
C SER A 559 9.28 -6.83 -0.19
N TYR A 560 10.39 -7.55 -0.41
CA TYR A 560 10.61 -8.89 0.12
C TYR A 560 12.12 -9.22 0.21
N GLY A 561 12.44 -10.41 0.76
CA GLY A 561 13.81 -10.86 1.04
C GLY A 561 14.77 -10.82 -0.17
N LYS A 562 15.98 -10.29 0.03
CA LYS A 562 17.01 -10.13 -1.01
C LYS A 562 17.54 -11.46 -1.59
N TYR A 563 17.26 -12.57 -0.90
CA TYR A 563 17.53 -13.96 -1.29
C TYR A 563 16.60 -14.52 -2.37
N PHE A 564 15.52 -13.84 -2.75
CA PHE A 564 14.67 -14.23 -3.87
C PHE A 564 15.34 -13.95 -5.22
N GLY A 565 15.02 -14.75 -6.24
CA GLY A 565 15.42 -14.50 -7.63
C GLY A 565 14.29 -13.84 -8.42
N SER A 566 14.51 -12.62 -8.89
CA SER A 566 13.52 -11.80 -9.63
C SER A 566 14.08 -11.33 -10.98
N SER A 567 13.21 -10.89 -11.88
CA SER A 567 13.65 -10.33 -13.17
C SER A 567 14.31 -8.96 -13.00
N VAL A 568 15.19 -8.61 -13.94
CA VAL A 568 15.83 -7.29 -14.02
C VAL A 568 15.39 -6.57 -15.29
N ARG A 569 15.03 -5.28 -15.13
CA ARG A 569 14.66 -4.34 -16.18
C ARG A 569 15.51 -3.08 -16.00
N CYS A 570 16.54 -2.92 -16.83
CA CYS A 570 17.42 -1.77 -16.71
C CYS A 570 16.77 -0.51 -17.30
N VAL A 571 17.13 0.65 -16.74
CA VAL A 571 16.83 1.98 -17.25
C VAL A 571 18.12 2.59 -17.81
N GLN A 572 18.00 3.37 -18.88
CA GLN A 572 19.14 4.06 -19.49
C GLN A 572 19.57 5.24 -18.63
N ASP A 573 20.87 5.45 -18.48
CA ASP A 573 21.42 6.62 -17.80
C ASP A 573 21.04 7.93 -18.54
N SER A 574 20.73 8.98 -17.79
CA SER A 574 20.51 10.34 -18.31
C SER A 574 21.83 11.09 -18.47
N GLU A 575 22.05 11.73 -19.62
CA GLU A 575 23.17 12.67 -19.86
C GLU A 575 23.08 13.96 -19.02
#